data_AF-A0A918MZ98-F1
#
_entry.id   AF-A0A918MZ98-F1
#
_cell.length_a   1.000
_cell.length_b   1.000
_cell.length_c   1.000
_cell.angle_alpha   90.00
_cell.angle_beta   90.00
_cell.angle_gamma   90.00
#
_symmetry.space_group_name_H-M   'P 1'
#
loop_
_entity.id
_entity.type
_entity.pdbx_description
1 polymer ?
#
loop_
_entity_poly.entity_id
_entity_poly.type
_entity_poly.pdbx_seq_one_letter_code
_entity_poly.pdbx_strand_id
1 'polypeptide(L)'
;MKILIAYDLRLLGSRYTRLKEIIDEHFPNRWHCFDASYIVSTNLDANQVRDLLLPALSVNDCLLVSELGNNWAGIGISEKNRLLLEH
;
A
#
# COMPACT_ATOMS: atom_id res chain seq x y z
N MET A 1 6.67 4.89 10.01
CA MET A 1 7.43 4.12 9.01
C MET A 1 6.71 4.18 7.66
N LYS A 2 7.43 4.11 6.54
CA LYS A 2 6.82 4.10 5.20
C LYS A 2 6.82 2.68 4.66
N ILE A 3 5.67 2.19 4.24
CA ILE A 3 5.51 0.83 3.70
C ILE A 3 4.97 0.92 2.28
N LEU A 4 5.63 0.27 1.34
CA LEU A 4 5.11 -0.04 0.02
C LEU A 4 4.20 -1.27 0.12
N ILE A 5 2.98 -1.14 -0.38
CA ILE A 5 2.02 -2.23 -0.59
C ILE A 5 1.83 -2.33 -2.11
N ALA A 6 2.29 -3.41 -2.72
CA ALA A 6 2.11 -3.65 -4.16
C ALA A 6 1.34 -4.95 -4.37
N TYR A 7 0.48 -4.99 -5.38
CA TYR A 7 -0.38 -6.14 -5.67
C TYR A 7 -0.56 -6.33 -7.17
N ASP A 8 -0.95 -7.53 -7.61
CA ASP A 8 -1.38 -7.73 -9.01
C ASP A 8 -2.88 -7.45 -9.14
N LEU A 9 -3.21 -6.28 -9.68
CA LEU A 9 -4.60 -5.85 -9.88
C LEU A 9 -5.40 -6.82 -10.78
N ARG A 10 -4.73 -7.51 -11.72
CA ARG A 10 -5.39 -8.44 -12.65
C ARG A 10 -5.85 -9.71 -11.93
N LEU A 11 -5.09 -10.14 -10.92
CA LEU A 11 -5.41 -11.33 -10.13
C LEU A 11 -6.51 -11.04 -9.10
N LEU A 12 -6.48 -9.86 -8.48
CA LEU A 12 -7.45 -9.45 -7.46
C LEU A 12 -8.89 -9.42 -7.98
N GLY A 13 -9.11 -8.93 -9.19
CA GLY A 13 -10.45 -8.78 -9.76
C GLY A 13 -11.40 -8.03 -8.81
N SER A 14 -12.55 -8.62 -8.47
CA SER A 14 -13.54 -8.02 -7.57
C SER A 14 -13.07 -7.88 -6.12
N ARG A 15 -12.03 -8.61 -5.69
CA ARG A 15 -11.48 -8.50 -4.33
C ARG A 15 -10.72 -7.21 -4.09
N TYR A 16 -10.32 -6.52 -5.16
CA TYR A 16 -9.66 -5.22 -5.06
C TYR A 16 -10.48 -4.23 -4.22
N THR A 17 -11.82 -4.22 -4.35
CA THR A 17 -12.68 -3.34 -3.55
C THR A 17 -12.47 -3.58 -2.05
N ARG A 18 -12.42 -4.84 -1.62
CA ARG A 18 -12.22 -5.19 -0.22
C ARG A 18 -10.81 -4.84 0.25
N LEU A 19 -9.79 -5.08 -0.58
CA LEU A 19 -8.42 -4.69 -0.26
C LEU A 19 -8.31 -3.17 -0.07
N LYS A 20 -8.92 -2.42 -0.98
CA LYS A 20 -8.96 -0.96 -0.94
C LYS A 20 -9.65 -0.44 0.33
N GLU A 21 -10.79 -1.02 0.72
CA GLU A 21 -11.48 -0.67 1.96
C GLU A 21 -10.57 -0.83 3.18
N ILE A 22 -9.93 -2.00 3.35
CA ILE A 22 -9.04 -2.23 4.50
C ILE A 22 -7.89 -1.23 4.52
N ILE A 23 -7.28 -0.95 3.36
CA ILE A 23 -6.20 0.04 3.24
C ILE A 23 -6.70 1.44 3.61
N ASP A 24 -7.86 1.84 3.09
CA ASP A 24 -8.43 3.16 3.32
C ASP A 24 -8.81 3.38 4.80
N GLU A 25 -9.32 2.34 5.46
CA GLU A 25 -9.71 2.35 6.88
C GLU A 25 -8.52 2.42 7.84
N HIS A 26 -7.44 1.69 7.55
CA HIS A 26 -6.31 1.54 8.48
C HIS A 26 -5.16 2.53 8.22
N PHE A 27 -5.07 3.10 7.02
CA PHE A 27 -3.98 3.99 6.63
C PHE A 27 -4.52 5.35 6.16
N PRO A 28 -4.79 6.29 7.08
CA PRO A 28 -5.24 7.63 6.71
C PRO A 28 -4.18 8.37 5.89
N ASN A 29 -2.91 8.22 6.26
CA ASN A 29 -1.76 8.79 5.56
C ASN A 29 -1.28 7.77 4.52
N ARG A 30 -1.92 7.78 3.36
CA ARG A 30 -1.61 6.88 2.25
C ARG A 30 -1.53 7.62 0.94
N TRP A 31 -0.75 7.06 0.02
CA TRP A 31 -0.65 7.51 -1.34
C TRP A 31 -0.84 6.31 -2.27
N HIS A 32 -1.92 6.33 -3.04
CA HIS A 32 -2.12 5.39 -4.16
C HIS A 32 -1.18 5.81 -5.29
N CYS A 33 0.04 5.29 -5.27
CA CYS A 33 1.13 5.77 -6.12
C CYS A 33 1.05 5.29 -7.56
N PHE A 34 0.45 4.11 -7.77
CA PHE A 34 0.10 3.53 -9.06
C PHE A 34 -1.20 2.73 -8.91
N ASP A 35 -1.86 2.34 -10.01
CA ASP A 35 -3.10 1.53 -9.97
C ASP A 35 -2.96 0.26 -9.13
N ALA A 36 -1.73 -0.27 -9.06
CA ALA A 36 -1.36 -1.53 -8.45
C ALA A 36 -0.59 -1.38 -7.12
N SER A 37 -0.52 -0.18 -6.52
CA SER A 37 0.25 0.00 -5.28
C SER A 37 -0.11 1.21 -4.44
N TYR A 38 0.10 1.07 -3.14
CA TYR A 38 0.08 2.13 -2.15
C TYR A 38 1.43 2.33 -1.49
N ILE A 39 1.72 3.56 -1.06
CA ILE A 39 2.67 3.83 0.00
C ILE A 39 1.89 4.35 1.21
N VAL A 40 2.13 3.78 2.38
CA VAL A 40 1.43 4.16 3.62
C VAL A 40 2.43 4.62 4.69
N SER A 41 2.05 5.63 5.48
CA SER A 41 2.72 5.99 6.73
C SER A 41 2.02 5.28 7.89
N THR A 42 2.74 4.43 8.61
CA THR A 42 2.18 3.62 9.70
C THR A 42 3.23 3.26 10.76
N ASN A 43 2.77 2.84 11.94
CA ASN A 43 3.60 2.25 12.99
C ASN A 43 3.69 0.71 12.89
N LEU A 44 2.97 0.11 11.95
CA LEU A 44 3.02 -1.33 11.70
C LEU A 44 4.26 -1.70 10.88
N ASP A 45 4.84 -2.86 11.19
CA ASP A 45 5.88 -3.45 10.35
C ASP A 45 5.32 -4.11 9.07
N ALA A 46 6.21 -4.48 8.15
CA ALA A 46 5.80 -5.07 6.87
C ALA A 46 5.01 -6.39 7.03
N ASN A 47 5.32 -7.21 8.04
CA ASN A 47 4.57 -8.44 8.30
C ASN A 47 3.18 -8.12 8.86
N GLN A 48 3.09 -7.18 9.80
CA GLN A 48 1.82 -6.74 10.37
C GLN A 48 0.91 -6.13 9.31
N VAL A 49 1.46 -5.33 8.39
CA VAL A 49 0.69 -4.80 7.25
C VAL A 49 0.24 -5.92 6.33
N ARG A 50 1.10 -6.88 5.97
CA ARG A 50 0.69 -8.05 5.17
C ARG A 50 -0.47 -8.80 5.85
N ASP A 51 -0.32 -9.12 7.13
CA ASP A 51 -1.27 -9.93 7.88
C ASP A 51 -2.63 -9.22 8.06
N LEU A 52 -2.61 -7.89 8.22
CA LEU A 52 -3.80 -7.05 8.21
C LEU A 52 -4.58 -7.12 6.88
N LEU A 53 -3.89 -7.28 5.75
CA LEU A 53 -4.48 -7.29 4.42
C LEU A 53 -4.91 -8.70 3.96
N LEU A 54 -4.41 -9.76 4.60
CA LEU A 54 -4.75 -11.16 4.27
C LEU A 54 -6.26 -11.43 4.12
N PRO A 55 -7.16 -10.88 4.97
CA PRO A 55 -8.60 -11.15 4.84
C PRO A 55 -9.23 -10.65 3.53
N ALA A 56 -8.56 -9.77 2.78
CA ALA A 56 -9.01 -9.32 1.47
C ALA A 56 -8.47 -10.17 0.31
N LEU A 57 -7.60 -11.14 0.58
CA LEU A 57 -6.90 -11.93 -0.43
C LEU A 57 -7.40 -13.37 -0.50
N SER A 58 -7.17 -14.01 -1.63
CA SER A 58 -7.30 -15.44 -1.87
C SER A 58 -5.93 -16.07 -2.12
N VAL A 59 -5.89 -17.41 -2.17
CA VAL A 59 -4.65 -18.18 -2.42
C VAL A 59 -3.98 -17.88 -3.76
N ASN A 60 -4.71 -17.28 -4.71
CA ASN A 60 -4.20 -16.97 -6.06
C ASN A 60 -3.75 -15.51 -6.21
N ASP A 61 -3.92 -14.68 -5.18
CA ASP A 61 -3.54 -13.27 -5.24
C ASP A 61 -2.07 -13.08 -4.87
N CYS A 62 -1.46 -12.02 -5.40
CA CYS A 62 -0.09 -11.63 -5.08
C CYS A 62 -0.08 -10.29 -4.35
N LEU A 63 0.60 -10.25 -3.21
CA LEU A 63 0.83 -9.05 -2.41
C LEU A 63 2.31 -9.00 -2.02
N LEU A 64 2.96 -7.87 -2.27
CA LEU A 64 4.29 -7.55 -1.78
C LEU A 64 4.19 -6.38 -0.81
N VAL A 65 4.73 -6.58 0.39
CA VAL A 65 4.84 -5.53 1.41
C VAL A 65 6.30 -5.33 1.74
N SER A 66 6.79 -4.10 1.62
CA SER A 66 8.19 -3.76 1.91
C SER A 66 8.28 -2.44 2.67
N GLU A 67 9.20 -2.38 3.61
CA GLU A 67 9.61 -1.10 4.18
C GLU A 67 10.32 -0.25 3.13
N LEU A 68 9.96 1.02 3.06
CA LEU A 68 10.64 2.03 2.28
C LEU A 68 11.54 2.85 3.20
N GLY A 69 12.84 2.80 2.90
CA GLY A 69 13.81 3.67 3.56
C GLY A 69 13.62 5.15 3.19
N ASN A 70 14.43 6.00 3.81
CA ASN A 70 14.37 7.45 3.59
C ASN A 70 14.92 7.91 2.23
N ASN A 71 15.57 7.02 1.47
CA ASN A 71 16.22 7.34 0.20
C ASN A 71 15.48 6.69 -0.98
N TRP A 72 14.31 7.23 -1.31
CA TRP A 72 13.56 6.87 -2.52
C TRP A 72 13.54 8.04 -3.50
N ALA A 73 13.42 7.72 -4.80
CA ALA A 73 13.40 8.71 -5.87
C ALA A 73 12.26 8.39 -6.85
N GLY A 74 11.78 9.42 -7.55
CA GLY A 74 10.69 9.29 -8.50
C GLY A 74 10.69 10.42 -9.53
N ILE A 75 10.06 10.16 -10.69
CA ILE A 75 9.87 11.13 -11.78
C ILE A 75 8.37 11.23 -12.06
N GLY A 76 7.86 12.44 -12.31
CA GLY A 76 6.44 12.65 -12.58
C GLY A 76 5.52 12.50 -11.35
N ILE A 77 6.10 12.44 -10.15
CA ILE A 77 5.38 12.36 -8.88
C ILE A 77 5.17 13.78 -8.35
N SER A 78 3.92 14.16 -8.05
CA SER A 78 3.62 15.48 -7.49
C SER A 78 4.15 15.65 -6.06
N GLU A 79 4.57 16.86 -5.71
CA GLU A 79 5.07 17.21 -4.37
C GLU A 79 3.98 17.03 -3.29
N LYS A 80 2.72 17.29 -3.65
CA LYS A 80 1.56 17.03 -2.78
C LYS A 80 1.49 15.57 -2.31
N ASN A 81 1.78 14.62 -3.19
CA ASN A 81 1.73 13.19 -2.84
C ASN A 81 2.86 12.79 -1.89
N ARG A 82 4.03 13.44 -2.00
CA ARG A 82 5.14 13.24 -1.08
C ARG A 82 4.78 13.70 0.34
N LEU A 83 4.13 14.86 0.46
CA LEU A 83 3.74 15.44 1.75
C LEU A 83 2.73 14.57 2.54
N LEU A 84 1.91 13.75 1.85
CA LEU A 84 1.02 12.79 2.51
C LEU A 84 1.75 11.77 3.38
N LEU A 85 3.06 11.58 3.18
CA LEU A 85 3.88 10.61 3.89
C LEU A 85 4.77 11.24 4.97
N GLU A 86 4.68 12.55 5.18
CA GLU A 86 5.50 13.29 6.15
C GLU A 86 4.73 13.63 7.44
N HIS A 87 3.48 13.17 7.54
CA HIS A 87 2.59 13.28 8.70
C HIS A 87 2.23 11.89 9.26
#